data_AF-A0A1H7XFY9-F1
#
_entry.id   AF-A0A1H7XFY9-F1
#
_cell.length_a   1.000
_cell.length_b   1.000
_cell.length_c   1.000
_cell.angle_alpha   90.00
_cell.angle_beta   90.00
_cell.angle_gamma   90.00
#
_symmetry.space_group_name_H-M   'P 1'
#
loop_
_entity.id
_entity.type
_entity.pdbx_description
1 polymer ?
#
loop_
_entity_poly.entity_id
_entity_poly.type
_entity_poly.pdbx_seq_one_letter_code
_entity_poly.pdbx_strand_id
1 'polypeptide(L)'
;MGHEKSGKARPIGSLTIVHLAKSGQDYAPGTLERYKTSLKQTQEFITWKYKVSDIDITEIDHGFVSYYDFWLRSVRKFGNNTAMKYLKNFKKIIRLCMAHGWITKDPFLGYKAKIKAVERPYLTKEEIKMIYEKEFTSDRLN
;
A
#
# COMPACT_ATOMS: atom_id res chain seq x y z
N MET A 1 -16.77 9.63 -33.20
CA MET A 1 -16.61 8.21 -32.85
C MET A 1 -16.81 8.06 -31.35
N GLY A 2 -18.04 7.72 -30.94
CA GLY A 2 -18.37 7.49 -29.53
C GLY A 2 -17.81 6.14 -29.10
N HIS A 3 -16.89 6.14 -28.14
CA HIS A 3 -16.54 4.92 -27.43
C HIS A 3 -17.72 4.57 -26.52
N GLU A 4 -18.51 3.61 -26.97
CA GLU A 4 -19.53 2.89 -26.23
C GLU A 4 -18.92 2.39 -24.91
N LYS A 5 -19.24 3.08 -23.80
CA LYS A 5 -18.88 2.61 -22.46
C LYS A 5 -19.78 1.43 -22.13
N SER A 6 -19.37 0.24 -22.58
CA SER A 6 -19.86 -1.02 -22.04
C SER A 6 -19.67 -1.00 -20.52
N GLY A 7 -20.77 -0.77 -19.80
CA GLY A 7 -20.85 -0.64 -18.34
C GLY A 7 -20.72 -1.99 -17.64
N LYS A 8 -19.60 -2.69 -17.86
CA LYS A 8 -19.21 -3.80 -16.99
C LYS A 8 -18.54 -3.24 -15.75
N ALA A 9 -19.09 -3.54 -14.59
CA ALA A 9 -18.48 -3.21 -13.31
C ALA A 9 -17.04 -3.73 -13.27
N ARG A 10 -16.10 -2.90 -12.81
CA ARG A 10 -14.67 -3.21 -12.71
C ARG A 10 -14.23 -3.15 -11.24
N PRO A 11 -14.39 -4.26 -10.50
CA PRO A 11 -14.01 -4.32 -9.09
C PRO A 11 -12.51 -4.09 -8.91
N ILE A 12 -12.11 -3.35 -7.87
CA ILE A 12 -10.70 -3.13 -7.51
C ILE A 12 -9.97 -4.45 -7.31
N GLY A 13 -10.61 -5.43 -6.66
CA GLY A 13 -10.04 -6.73 -6.37
C GLY A 13 -9.59 -7.45 -7.64
N SER A 14 -10.47 -7.50 -8.65
CA SER A 14 -10.19 -8.13 -9.94
C SER A 14 -9.07 -7.41 -10.71
N LEU A 15 -9.04 -6.08 -10.70
CA LEU A 15 -8.01 -5.30 -11.40
C LEU A 15 -6.63 -5.37 -10.75
N THR A 16 -6.60 -5.44 -9.42
CA THR A 16 -5.34 -5.57 -8.67
C THR A 16 -4.73 -6.96 -8.87
N ILE A 17 -5.55 -8.00 -9.01
CA ILE A 17 -5.10 -9.35 -9.37
C ILE A 17 -4.54 -9.38 -10.79
N VAL A 18 -5.14 -8.69 -11.76
CA VAL A 18 -4.59 -8.58 -13.12
C VAL A 18 -3.23 -7.87 -13.11
N HIS A 19 -3.07 -6.80 -12.32
CA HIS A 19 -1.76 -6.15 -12.15
C HIS A 19 -0.73 -7.11 -11.54
N LEU A 20 -1.10 -7.85 -10.49
CA LEU A 20 -0.26 -8.84 -9.82
C LEU A 20 0.13 -10.01 -10.73
N ALA A 21 -0.78 -10.49 -11.57
CA ALA A 21 -0.56 -11.60 -12.49
C ALA A 21 0.38 -11.21 -13.64
N LYS A 22 0.19 -10.02 -14.23
CA LYS A 22 1.07 -9.50 -15.30
C LYS A 22 2.47 -9.17 -14.79
N SER A 23 2.56 -8.89 -13.50
CA SER A 23 3.78 -8.56 -12.76
C SER A 23 4.49 -9.81 -12.21
N GLY A 24 3.75 -10.90 -11.98
CA GLY A 24 4.21 -12.06 -11.20
C GLY A 24 5.32 -12.90 -11.86
N GLN A 25 5.60 -12.70 -13.14
CA GLN A 25 6.71 -13.36 -13.83
C GLN A 25 8.06 -12.66 -13.63
N ASP A 26 8.08 -11.38 -13.23
CA ASP A 26 9.31 -10.57 -13.17
C ASP A 26 9.70 -10.07 -11.76
N TYR A 27 8.86 -10.28 -10.74
CA TYR A 27 9.13 -9.78 -9.38
C TYR A 27 9.67 -10.85 -8.43
N ALA A 28 10.69 -10.48 -7.66
CA ALA A 28 11.16 -11.26 -6.52
C ALA A 28 10.00 -11.56 -5.54
N PRO A 29 10.00 -12.73 -4.85
CA PRO A 29 8.91 -13.15 -3.97
C PRO A 29 8.50 -12.11 -2.91
N GLY A 30 9.48 -11.43 -2.31
CA GLY A 30 9.22 -10.39 -1.31
C GLY A 30 8.49 -9.15 -1.87
N THR A 31 8.61 -8.89 -3.16
CA THR A 31 7.88 -7.80 -3.84
C THR A 31 6.42 -8.19 -4.10
N LEU A 32 6.18 -9.43 -4.52
CA LEU A 32 4.83 -9.97 -4.70
C LEU A 32 4.05 -9.94 -3.38
N GLU A 33 4.68 -10.37 -2.29
CA GLU A 33 4.05 -10.40 -0.96
C GLU A 33 3.64 -9.00 -0.47
N ARG A 34 4.46 -7.98 -0.76
CA ARG A 34 4.13 -6.58 -0.43
C ARG A 34 2.88 -6.10 -1.18
N TYR A 35 2.71 -6.49 -2.43
CA TYR A 35 1.51 -6.13 -3.19
C TYR A 35 0.27 -6.87 -2.67
N LYS A 36 0.38 -8.18 -2.37
CA LYS A 36 -0.71 -8.95 -1.73
C LYS A 36 -1.15 -8.30 -0.42
N THR A 37 -0.19 -7.92 0.42
CA THR A 37 -0.45 -7.23 1.69
C THR A 37 -1.17 -5.90 1.46
N SER A 38 -0.76 -5.12 0.45
CA SER A 38 -1.38 -3.83 0.13
C SER A 38 -2.81 -3.98 -0.38
N LEU A 39 -3.07 -5.00 -1.21
CA LEU A 39 -4.41 -5.35 -1.66
C LEU A 39 -5.30 -5.72 -0.48
N LYS A 40 -4.82 -6.59 0.42
CA LYS A 40 -5.56 -6.98 1.63
C LYS A 40 -5.94 -5.75 2.48
N GLN A 41 -5.02 -4.80 2.67
CA GLN A 41 -5.32 -3.57 3.41
C GLN A 41 -6.38 -2.70 2.71
N THR A 42 -6.40 -2.69 1.37
CA THR A 42 -7.42 -1.95 0.61
C THR A 42 -8.80 -2.61 0.75
N GLN A 43 -8.87 -3.95 0.67
CA GLN A 43 -10.11 -4.71 0.87
C GLN A 43 -10.65 -4.56 2.30
N GLU A 44 -9.79 -4.65 3.31
CA GLU A 44 -10.17 -4.43 4.71
C GLU A 44 -10.76 -3.02 4.93
N PHE A 45 -10.18 -2.00 4.28
CA PHE A 45 -10.73 -0.64 4.30
C PHE A 45 -12.11 -0.57 3.64
N ILE A 46 -12.28 -1.18 2.46
CA ILE A 46 -13.54 -1.17 1.72
C ILE A 46 -14.65 -1.81 2.56
N THR A 47 -14.38 -2.99 3.12
CA THR A 47 -15.30 -3.68 4.03
C THR A 47 -15.61 -2.83 5.26
N TRP A 48 -14.61 -2.15 5.83
CA TRP A 48 -14.82 -1.31 7.01
C TRP A 48 -15.71 -0.09 6.73
N LYS A 49 -15.44 0.65 5.65
CA LYS A 49 -16.10 1.94 5.33
C LYS A 49 -17.44 1.74 4.60
N TYR A 50 -17.47 0.89 3.59
CA TYR A 50 -18.59 0.76 2.64
C TYR A 50 -19.43 -0.50 2.88
N LYS A 51 -18.99 -1.42 3.77
CA LYS A 51 -19.70 -2.67 4.10
C LYS A 51 -19.94 -3.59 2.89
N VAL A 52 -19.09 -3.48 1.89
CA VAL A 52 -19.08 -4.33 0.68
C VAL A 52 -17.73 -5.03 0.54
N SER A 53 -17.69 -6.12 -0.21
CA SER A 53 -16.46 -6.89 -0.46
C SER A 53 -15.55 -6.23 -1.50
N ASP A 54 -16.10 -5.39 -2.37
CA ASP A 54 -15.37 -4.69 -3.42
C ASP A 54 -16.13 -3.43 -3.87
N ILE A 55 -15.46 -2.54 -4.58
CA ILE A 55 -16.03 -1.32 -5.15
C ILE A 55 -15.57 -1.15 -6.59
N ASP A 56 -16.41 -0.53 -7.41
CA ASP A 56 -16.02 -0.19 -8.79
C ASP A 56 -14.91 0.86 -8.79
N ILE A 57 -13.94 0.70 -9.69
CA ILE A 57 -12.85 1.66 -9.89
C ILE A 57 -13.34 3.07 -10.22
N THR A 58 -14.54 3.23 -10.81
CA THR A 58 -15.12 4.54 -11.13
C THR A 58 -15.58 5.32 -9.91
N GLU A 59 -15.84 4.64 -8.79
CA GLU A 59 -16.29 5.24 -7.53
C GLU A 59 -15.12 5.76 -6.68
N ILE A 60 -13.88 5.56 -7.13
CA ILE A 60 -12.69 6.02 -6.41
C ILE A 60 -12.48 7.49 -6.72
N ASP A 61 -12.75 8.33 -5.73
CA ASP A 61 -12.54 9.76 -5.78
C ASP A 61 -11.51 10.23 -4.73
N HIS A 62 -11.33 11.54 -4.64
CA HIS A 62 -10.45 12.13 -3.62
C HIS A 62 -10.93 11.85 -2.19
N GLY A 63 -12.25 11.72 -1.98
CA GLY A 63 -12.84 11.34 -0.71
C GLY A 63 -12.40 9.94 -0.29
N PHE A 64 -12.44 8.97 -1.20
CA PHE A 64 -11.95 7.62 -0.97
C PHE A 64 -10.50 7.62 -0.48
N VAL A 65 -9.60 8.33 -1.19
CA VAL A 65 -8.17 8.40 -0.83
C VAL A 65 -7.98 9.03 0.55
N SER A 66 -8.73 10.08 0.85
CA SER A 66 -8.66 10.78 2.14
C SER A 66 -9.14 9.90 3.30
N TYR A 67 -10.26 9.19 3.13
CA TYR A 67 -10.75 8.24 4.13
C TYR A 67 -9.84 7.02 4.28
N TYR A 68 -9.19 6.59 3.20
CA TYR A 68 -8.24 5.50 3.27
C TYR A 68 -6.98 5.90 4.07
N ASP A 69 -6.43 7.10 3.85
CA ASP A 69 -5.34 7.64 4.67
C ASP A 69 -5.73 7.75 6.15
N PHE A 70 -6.92 8.28 6.41
CA PHE A 70 -7.47 8.35 7.78
C PHE A 70 -7.57 6.96 8.41
N TRP A 71 -8.12 5.98 7.70
CA TRP A 71 -8.29 4.62 8.22
C TRP A 71 -6.95 3.95 8.55
N LEU A 72 -5.95 4.10 7.66
CA LEU A 72 -4.60 3.56 7.89
C LEU A 72 -3.97 4.13 9.17
N ARG A 73 -4.17 5.41 9.46
CA ARG A 73 -3.57 6.09 10.62
C ARG A 73 -4.36 5.90 11.90
N SER A 74 -5.68 6.04 11.84
CA SER A 74 -6.55 6.13 13.01
C SER A 74 -7.06 4.75 13.44
N VAL A 75 -7.41 3.90 12.48
CA VAL A 75 -8.02 2.58 12.75
C VAL A 75 -6.94 1.51 12.80
N ARG A 76 -6.05 1.46 11.79
CA ARG A 76 -4.93 0.51 11.76
C ARG A 76 -3.74 0.95 12.61
N LYS A 77 -3.74 2.19 13.10
CA LYS A 77 -2.67 2.77 13.94
C LYS A 77 -1.29 2.69 13.27
N PHE A 78 -1.24 2.72 11.94
CA PHE A 78 0.03 2.72 11.23
C PHE A 78 0.74 4.05 11.39
N GLY A 79 2.05 3.97 11.64
CA GLY A 79 2.93 5.13 11.59
C GLY A 79 2.94 5.79 10.19
N ASN A 80 3.32 7.06 10.14
CA ASN A 80 3.25 7.88 8.93
C ASN A 80 3.85 7.21 7.70
N ASN A 81 5.07 6.66 7.82
CA ASN A 81 5.78 6.09 6.67
C ASN A 81 5.13 4.80 6.18
N THR A 82 4.57 4.00 7.07
CA THR A 82 3.82 2.79 6.74
C THR A 82 2.53 3.15 6.01
N ALA A 83 1.76 4.12 6.50
CA ALA A 83 0.57 4.63 5.80
C ALA A 83 0.93 5.17 4.41
N MET A 84 2.01 5.96 4.30
CA MET A 84 2.49 6.49 3.01
C MET A 84 2.91 5.37 2.04
N LYS A 85 3.50 4.28 2.54
CA LYS A 85 3.84 3.12 1.71
C LYS A 85 2.59 2.51 1.07
N TYR A 86 1.53 2.28 1.85
CA TYR A 86 0.27 1.72 1.33
C TYR A 86 -0.41 2.67 0.33
N LEU A 87 -0.47 3.98 0.62
CA LEU A 87 -1.05 4.95 -0.30
C LEU A 87 -0.24 5.09 -1.60
N LYS A 88 1.10 5.01 -1.55
CA LYS A 88 1.94 4.98 -2.76
C LYS A 88 1.68 3.74 -3.61
N ASN A 89 1.53 2.58 -2.98
CA ASN A 89 1.19 1.34 -3.69
C ASN A 89 -0.19 1.45 -4.34
N PHE A 90 -1.19 1.99 -3.62
CA PHE A 90 -2.52 2.22 -4.16
C PHE A 90 -2.51 3.23 -5.32
N LYS A 91 -1.75 4.33 -5.20
CA LYS A 91 -1.56 5.30 -6.29
C LYS A 91 -1.00 4.67 -7.56
N LYS A 92 -0.12 3.67 -7.45
CA LYS A 92 0.41 2.94 -8.62
C LYS A 92 -0.70 2.17 -9.35
N ILE A 93 -1.63 1.56 -8.62
CA ILE A 93 -2.80 0.85 -9.19
C ILE A 93 -3.72 1.85 -9.90
N ILE A 94 -4.04 2.97 -9.25
CA ILE A 94 -4.86 4.03 -9.85
C ILE A 94 -4.26 4.56 -11.15
N ARG A 95 -2.95 4.82 -11.18
CA ARG A 95 -2.24 5.25 -12.39
C ARG A 95 -2.36 4.25 -13.54
N LEU A 96 -2.28 2.95 -13.24
CA LEU A 96 -2.47 1.91 -14.24
C LEU A 96 -3.91 1.94 -14.79
N CYS A 97 -4.90 2.08 -13.91
CA CYS A 97 -6.30 2.15 -14.30
C CYS A 97 -6.58 3.39 -15.16
N MET A 98 -5.94 4.52 -14.84
CA MET A 98 -5.97 5.72 -15.69
C MET A 98 -5.32 5.49 -17.05
N ALA A 99 -4.17 4.82 -17.11
CA ALA A 99 -3.49 4.50 -18.38
C ALA A 99 -4.33 3.59 -19.29
N HIS A 100 -5.16 2.72 -18.70
CA HIS A 100 -6.15 1.92 -19.42
C HIS A 100 -7.46 2.65 -19.74
N GLY A 101 -7.60 3.92 -19.32
CA GLY A 101 -8.81 4.73 -19.55
C GLY A 101 -10.01 4.35 -18.67
N TRP A 102 -9.80 3.58 -17.60
CA TRP A 102 -10.88 3.18 -16.69
C TRP A 102 -11.25 4.27 -15.69
N ILE A 103 -10.28 5.10 -15.32
CA ILE A 103 -10.46 6.28 -14.46
C ILE A 103 -10.12 7.51 -15.30
N THR A 104 -11.01 8.50 -15.32
CA THR A 104 -10.80 9.74 -16.09
C THR A 104 -10.25 10.89 -15.25
N LYS A 105 -10.48 10.90 -13.94
CA LYS A 105 -10.03 11.94 -13.00
C LYS A 105 -9.08 11.34 -11.98
N ASP A 106 -7.92 11.96 -11.74
CA ASP A 106 -6.96 11.48 -10.75
C ASP A 106 -7.53 11.65 -9.31
N PRO A 107 -7.84 10.56 -8.58
CA PRO A 107 -8.28 10.62 -7.18
C PRO A 107 -7.19 11.16 -6.23
N PHE A 108 -5.92 11.10 -6.63
CA PHE A 108 -4.79 11.61 -5.87
C PHE A 108 -4.43 13.07 -6.22
N LEU A 109 -5.24 13.75 -7.03
CA LEU A 109 -4.99 15.15 -7.38
C LEU A 109 -4.93 16.01 -6.10
N GLY A 110 -3.84 16.74 -5.92
CA GLY A 110 -3.62 17.57 -4.72
C GLY A 110 -3.17 16.81 -3.47
N TYR A 111 -3.14 15.47 -3.47
CA TYR A 111 -2.68 14.68 -2.33
C TYR A 111 -1.16 14.79 -2.13
N LYS A 112 -0.72 15.43 -1.05
CA LYS A 112 0.70 15.62 -0.70
C LYS A 112 1.18 14.58 0.32
N ALA A 113 1.67 13.45 -0.18
CA ALA A 113 2.34 12.45 0.65
C ALA A 113 3.67 12.98 1.20
N LYS A 114 3.83 13.10 2.52
CA LYS A 114 5.10 13.45 3.16
C LYS A 114 5.62 12.26 3.96
N ILE A 115 6.75 11.68 3.53
CA ILE A 115 7.50 10.71 4.33
C ILE A 115 8.28 11.50 5.38
N LYS A 116 8.24 11.03 6.63
CA LYS A 116 9.07 11.59 7.70
C LYS A 116 10.40 10.84 7.67
N ALA A 117 11.51 11.56 7.64
CA ALA A 117 12.82 10.93 7.84
C ALA A 117 12.81 10.24 9.22
N VAL A 118 13.23 8.98 9.24
CA VAL A 118 13.43 8.24 10.49
C VAL A 118 14.92 7.99 10.56
N GLU A 119 15.56 8.60 11.55
CA GLU A 119 16.94 8.28 11.88
C GLU A 119 16.98 6.85 12.39
N ARG A 120 17.78 6.02 11.71
CA ARG A 120 18.02 4.65 12.15
C ARG A 120 19.26 4.71 13.03
N PRO A 121 19.17 4.36 14.33
CA PRO A 121 20.36 4.23 15.14
C PRO A 121 21.25 3.16 14.51
N TYR A 122 22.54 3.47 14.42
CA TYR A 122 23.57 2.53 14.04
C TYR A 122 24.50 2.35 15.23
N LEU A 123 25.13 1.19 15.32
CA LEU A 123 26.11 0.94 16.35
C LEU A 123 27.43 1.60 15.96
N THR A 124 28.01 2.34 16.90
CA THR A 124 29.40 2.80 16.86
C THR A 124 30.36 1.61 17.00
N LYS A 125 31.64 1.83 16.66
CA LYS A 125 32.65 0.76 16.80
C LYS A 125 32.78 0.30 18.25
N GLU A 126 32.65 1.24 19.17
CA GLU A 126 32.73 1.05 20.61
C GLU A 126 31.53 0.23 21.11
N GLU A 127 30.32 0.53 20.63
CA GLU A 127 29.11 -0.27 20.94
C GLU A 127 29.20 -1.69 20.37
N ILE A 128 29.74 -1.86 19.16
CA ILE A 128 29.98 -3.18 18.57
C ILE A 128 30.97 -3.96 19.45
N LYS A 129 32.07 -3.34 19.87
CA LYS A 129 33.07 -3.96 20.73
C LYS A 129 32.47 -4.35 22.09
N MET A 130 31.69 -3.48 22.70
CA MET A 130 30.98 -3.79 23.95
C MET A 130 30.01 -4.96 23.80
N ILE A 131 29.27 -5.06 22.68
CA ILE A 131 28.38 -6.20 22.44
C ILE A 131 29.19 -7.49 22.21
N TYR A 132 30.32 -7.40 21.52
CA TYR A 132 31.19 -8.55 21.22
C TYR A 132 31.86 -9.12 22.49
N GLU A 133 32.31 -8.25 23.39
CA GLU A 133 33.01 -8.64 24.64
C GLU A 133 32.03 -8.94 25.79
N LYS A 134 30.72 -8.79 25.56
CA LYS A 134 29.72 -9.02 26.60
C LYS A 134 29.53 -10.51 26.85
N GLU A 135 29.91 -10.98 28.03
CA GLU A 135 29.47 -12.27 28.54
C GLU A 135 27.99 -12.21 28.93
N PHE A 136 27.17 -13.03 28.29
CA PHE A 136 25.76 -13.14 28.64
C PHE A 136 25.60 -14.13 29.79
N THR A 137 24.78 -13.77 30.77
CA THR A 137 24.52 -14.64 31.94
C THR A 137 23.64 -15.85 31.62
N SER A 138 23.10 -15.95 30.39
CA SER A 138 22.29 -17.06 29.94
C SER A 138 23.01 -17.81 28.82
N ASP A 139 23.15 -19.13 28.98
CA ASP A 139 23.74 -20.01 27.96
C ASP A 139 23.01 -20.00 26.62
N ARG A 140 21.78 -19.48 26.55
CA ARG A 140 21.04 -19.34 25.29
C ARG A 140 21.49 -18.15 24.44
N LEU A 141 22.26 -17.23 25.03
CA LEU A 141 22.73 -16.00 24.42
C LEU A 141 24.27 -15.93 24.32
N ASN A 142 24.98 -16.90 24.90
CA ASN A 142 26.40 -17.14 24.66
C ASN A 142 26.62 -17.97 23.39
#